data_AF-A0A366XAL4-F1
#
_entry.id   AF-A0A366XAL4-F1
#
_cell.length_a   1.000
_cell.length_b   1.000
_cell.length_c   1.000
_cell.angle_alpha   90.00
_cell.angle_beta   90.00
_cell.angle_gamma   90.00
#
_symmetry.space_group_name_H-M   'P 1'
#
loop_
_entity.id
_entity.type
_entity.pdbx_description
1 polymer ?
#
loop_
_entity_poly.entity_id
_entity_poly.type
_entity_poly.pdbx_seq_one_letter_code
_entity_poly.pdbx_strand_id
1 'polypeptide(L)' 'MAALDTTRTTYGSFGLIGRIGALFTAATNAVVVWNDARATRNALSDLTDRELEDIGLSRSDIDGVAVTSRGF' A
#
# COMPACT_ATOMS: atom_id res chain seq x y z
N MET A 1 -28.01 33.92 32.50
CA MET A 1 -27.26 32.77 33.06
C MET A 1 -26.53 32.11 31.91
N ALA A 2 -25.24 32.39 31.81
CA ALA A 2 -24.35 31.81 30.80
C ALA A 2 -23.53 30.70 31.47
N ALA A 3 -23.50 29.53 30.83
CA ALA A 3 -22.38 28.60 30.82
C ALA A 3 -22.75 27.42 29.91
N LEU A 4 -22.72 27.66 28.59
CA LEU A 4 -22.41 26.59 27.65
C LEU A 4 -20.89 26.37 27.74
N ASP A 5 -20.44 25.58 28.71
CA ASP A 5 -19.04 25.10 28.76
C ASP A 5 -19.05 23.58 28.53
N THR A 6 -19.63 23.19 27.39
CA THR A 6 -19.39 21.87 26.82
C THR A 6 -18.05 21.96 26.11
N THR A 7 -17.09 21.20 26.65
CA THR A 7 -15.89 20.71 25.98
C THR A 7 -15.08 21.80 25.29
N ARG A 8 -14.29 22.54 26.08
CA ARG A 8 -13.04 23.07 25.55
C ARG A 8 -12.19 21.87 25.14
N THR A 9 -12.28 21.58 23.85
CA THR A 9 -11.54 20.60 23.10
C THR A 9 -10.06 20.59 23.49
N THR A 10 -9.66 19.65 24.33
CA THR A 10 -8.29 19.10 24.32
C THR A 10 -8.11 18.28 23.03
N TYR A 11 -8.26 18.93 21.88
CA TYR A 11 -8.29 18.31 20.54
C TYR A 11 -7.50 19.12 19.51
N GLY A 12 -6.62 20.03 19.96
CA GLY A 12 -5.77 20.83 19.07
C GLY A 12 -4.51 20.10 18.61
N SER A 13 -3.96 19.21 19.43
CA SER A 13 -2.63 18.63 19.20
C SER A 13 -2.64 17.14 18.84
N PHE A 14 -3.60 16.37 19.36
CA PHE A 14 -3.71 14.93 19.08
C PHE A 14 -4.17 14.63 17.64
N GLY A 15 -4.97 15.51 17.03
CA GLY A 15 -5.43 15.36 15.65
C GLY A 15 -4.33 15.59 14.60
N LEU A 16 -3.43 16.56 14.83
CA LEU A 16 -2.33 16.85 13.91
C LEU A 16 -1.25 15.76 13.97
N ILE A 17 -0.86 15.31 15.17
CA ILE A 17 0.12 14.21 15.33
C ILE A 17 -0.43 12.91 14.73
N GLY A 18 -1.72 12.61 14.94
CA GLY A 18 -2.37 11.46 14.31
C GLY A 18 -2.41 11.54 12.78
N ARG A 19 -2.62 12.73 12.21
CA ARG A 19 -2.60 12.95 10.75
C ARG A 19 -1.22 12.82 10.16
N ILE A 20 -0.21 13.37 10.81
CA ILE A 20 1.19 13.23 10.38
C ILE A 20 1.59 11.75 10.42
N GLY A 21 1.28 11.04 11.51
CA GLY A 21 1.47 9.59 11.59
C GLY A 21 0.76 8.83 10.48
N ALA A 22 -0.52 9.15 10.21
CA ALA A 22 -1.28 8.53 9.13
C ALA A 22 -0.65 8.75 7.75
N LEU A 23 -0.17 9.97 7.47
CA LEU A 23 0.53 10.28 6.21
C LEU A 23 1.84 9.50 6.07
N PHE A 24 2.62 9.40 7.14
CA PHE A 24 3.84 8.58 7.14
C PHE A 24 3.52 7.11 6.88
N THR A 25 2.51 6.55 7.56
CA THR A 25 2.10 5.16 7.32
C THR A 25 1.57 4.93 5.91
N ALA A 26 0.85 5.90 5.33
CA ALA A 26 0.37 5.81 3.95
C ALA A 26 1.54 5.83 2.95
N ALA A 27 2.53 6.70 3.17
CA ALA A 27 3.71 6.79 2.34
C ALA A 27 4.57 5.52 2.42
N THR A 28 4.82 4.99 3.61
CA THR A 28 5.59 3.73 3.76
C THR A 28 4.84 2.56 3.13
N ASN A 29 3.52 2.45 3.33
CA ASN A 29 2.71 1.44 2.68
C ASN A 29 2.77 1.53 1.15
N ALA A 30 2.71 2.75 0.59
CA ALA A 30 2.83 2.95 -0.86
C ALA A 30 4.21 2.49 -1.39
N VAL A 31 5.30 2.77 -0.66
CA VAL A 31 6.64 2.31 -1.03
C VAL A 31 6.74 0.79 -0.96
N VAL A 32 6.17 0.17 0.08
CA VAL A 32 6.15 -1.30 0.22
C VAL A 32 5.38 -1.94 -0.95
N VAL A 33 4.21 -1.41 -1.29
CA VAL A 33 3.41 -1.88 -2.44
C VAL A 33 4.19 -1.79 -3.74
N TRP A 34 4.85 -0.66 -3.98
CA TRP A 34 5.67 -0.48 -5.18
C TRP A 34 6.85 -1.43 -5.24
N ASN A 35 7.52 -1.66 -4.11
CA ASN A 35 8.64 -2.59 -4.03
C ASN A 35 8.18 -4.03 -4.28
N ASP A 36 7.07 -4.44 -3.69
CA ASP A 36 6.49 -5.78 -3.87
C ASP A 36 6.09 -6.04 -5.33
N ALA A 37 5.45 -5.06 -5.97
CA ALA A 37 5.13 -5.12 -7.40
C ALA A 37 6.40 -5.28 -8.25
N ARG A 38 7.45 -4.52 -7.95
CA ARG A 38 8.72 -4.59 -8.68
C ARG A 38 9.44 -5.92 -8.43
N ALA A 39 9.43 -6.43 -7.20
CA ALA A 39 10.03 -7.71 -6.84
C ALA A 39 9.31 -8.86 -7.56
N THR A 40 7.97 -8.86 -7.56
CA THR A 40 7.14 -9.84 -8.28
C THR A 40 7.43 -9.81 -9.78
N ARG A 41 7.48 -8.62 -10.37
CA ARG A 41 7.83 -8.44 -11.78
C ARG A 41 9.21 -9.02 -12.11
N ASN A 42 10.21 -8.72 -11.28
CA ASN A 42 11.56 -9.22 -11.47
C ASN A 42 11.62 -10.74 -11.36
N ALA A 43 10.99 -11.32 -10.32
CA ALA A 43 10.95 -12.76 -10.11
C ALA A 43 10.28 -13.49 -11.29
N LEU A 44 9.14 -12.99 -11.77
CA LEU A 44 8.46 -13.58 -12.93
C LEU A 44 9.21 -13.34 -14.25
N SER A 45 9.94 -12.23 -14.36
CA SER A 45 10.75 -11.94 -15.54
C SER A 45 12.03 -12.78 -15.63
N ASP A 46 12.53 -13.28 -14.50
CA ASP A 46 13.69 -14.16 -14.45
C ASP A 46 13.34 -15.59 -14.90
N LEU A 47 12.07 -15.98 -14.79
CA LEU A 47 11.57 -17.26 -15.29
C LEU A 47 11.56 -17.31 -16.82
N THR A 48 11.77 -18.51 -17.34
CA THR A 48 11.64 -18.83 -18.77
C THR A 48 10.17 -18.97 -19.18
N ASP A 49 9.87 -18.84 -20.47
CA ASP A 49 8.49 -18.93 -20.98
C ASP A 49 7.81 -20.27 -20.64
N ARG A 50 8.58 -21.37 -20.59
CA ARG A 50 8.07 -22.69 -20.18
C ARG A 50 7.74 -22.75 -18.70
N GLU A 51 8.55 -22.13 -17.85
CA GLU A 51 8.30 -22.07 -16.40
C GLU A 51 7.09 -21.18 -16.09
N LEU A 52 6.88 -20.10 -16.86
CA LEU A 52 5.67 -19.30 -16.79
C LEU A 52 4.44 -20.11 -17.24
N GLU A 53 4.55 -20.88 -18.32
CA GLU A 53 3.46 -21.73 -18.81
C GLU A 53 3.08 -22.84 -17.82
N ASP A 54 4.05 -23.42 -17.11
CA ASP A 54 3.81 -24.43 -16.05
C ASP A 54 2.96 -23.88 -14.90
N ILE A 55 3.07 -22.59 -14.59
CA ILE A 55 2.22 -21.90 -13.60
C ILE A 55 0.99 -21.21 -14.23
N GLY A 56 0.76 -21.44 -15.53
CA GLY A 56 -0.39 -20.91 -16.27
C GLY A 56 -0.33 -19.41 -16.55
N LEU A 57 0.86 -18.80 -16.58
CA LEU A 57 1.09 -17.39 -16.87
C LEU A 57 1.78 -17.20 -18.21
N SER A 58 1.54 -16.03 -18.82
CA SER A 58 2.29 -15.56 -19.98
C SER A 58 3.08 -14.29 -19.64
N ARG A 59 4.05 -13.91 -20.48
CA ARG A 59 4.86 -12.68 -20.30
C ARG A 59 3.99 -11.41 -20.20
N SER A 60 2.83 -11.40 -20.88
CA SER A 60 1.85 -10.31 -20.84
C SER A 60 1.13 -10.18 -19.49
N ASP A 61 1.00 -11.27 -18.73
CA ASP A 61 0.26 -11.27 -17.46
C ASP A 61 1.11 -10.76 -16.29
N ILE A 62 2.44 -10.75 -16.43
CA ILE A 62 3.39 -10.37 -15.39
C ILE A 62 3.07 -8.97 -14.82
N ASP A 63 2.81 -7.99 -15.70
CA ASP A 63 2.51 -6.63 -15.25
C ASP A 63 1.16 -6.56 -14.52
N GLY A 64 0.18 -7.39 -14.89
CA GLY A 64 -1.11 -7.49 -14.19
C GLY A 64 -1.01 -8.15 -12.82
N VAL A 65 -0.21 -9.22 -12.71
CA VAL A 65 0.04 -9.94 -11.44
C VAL A 65 0.83 -9.07 -10.47
N ALA A 66 1.85 -8.36 -10.96
CA ALA A 66 2.66 -7.44 -10.16
C ALA A 66 1.82 -6.32 -9.50
N VAL A 67 0.77 -5.84 -10.18
CA VAL A 67 -0.14 -4.81 -9.63
C VAL A 67 -1.17 -5.40 -8.66
N THR A 68 -1.56 -6.67 -8.85
CA THR A 68 -2.68 -7.29 -8.13
C THR A 68 -2.28 -8.00 -6.82
N SER A 69 -0.98 -8.18 -6.52
CA SER A 69 -0.49 -8.99 -5.38
C SER A 69 -0.98 -8.58 -3.98
N ARG A 70 -1.70 -7.47 -3.82
CA ARG A 70 -2.16 -6.93 -2.53
C ARG A 70 -3.66 -6.60 -2.47
N GLY A 71 -4.49 -7.50 -3.01
CA GLY A 71 -5.95 -7.34 -3.09
C GLY A 71 -6.81 -8.37 -2.34
N PHE A 72 -6.22 -9.24 -1.49
CA PHE A 72 -6.96 -10.26 -0.70
C PHE A 72 -6.56 -10.25 0.77
#